data_AF-A0A081N339-F1
#
_entry.id   AF-A0A081N339-F1
#
_cell.length_a   1.000
_cell.length_b   1.000
_cell.length_c   1.000
_cell.angle_alpha   90.00
_cell.angle_beta   90.00
_cell.angle_gamma   90.00
#
_symmetry.space_group_name_H-M   'P 1'
#
loop_
_entity.id
_entity.type
_entity.pdbx_description
1 polymer ?
#
loop_
_entity_poly.entity_id
_entity_poly.type
_entity_poly.pdbx_seq_one_letter_code
_entity_poly.pdbx_strand_id
1 'polypeptide(L)'
;MIGIGQFCINVSDLEQSVTFYTQVLGLKVEHRIELPGLTEAVLVGDDGAARIQLAQQLEQDAPIEHSNGFWKLYLNTDDSDTPRPSLRFGRGFLNRSKNLPASTRLP
;
A
#
# COMPACT_ATOMS: atom_id res chain seq x y z
N MET A 1 -0.46 -23.50 -11.85
CA MET A 1 -0.67 -22.06 -12.09
C MET A 1 -0.06 -21.32 -10.92
N ILE A 2 0.76 -20.29 -11.15
CA ILE A 2 1.46 -19.53 -10.12
C ILE A 2 0.86 -18.11 -10.10
N GLY A 3 0.56 -17.57 -8.92
CA GLY A 3 0.05 -16.21 -8.72
C GLY A 3 0.92 -15.40 -7.76
N ILE A 4 0.89 -14.07 -7.88
CA ILE A 4 1.58 -13.18 -6.93
C ILE A 4 0.71 -13.06 -5.67
N GLY A 5 1.20 -13.58 -4.54
CA GLY A 5 0.45 -13.57 -3.29
C GLY A 5 0.71 -12.36 -2.39
N GLN A 6 1.87 -11.71 -2.51
CA GLN A 6 2.29 -10.67 -1.57
C GLN A 6 3.27 -9.67 -2.19
N PHE A 7 3.17 -8.41 -1.75
CA PHE A 7 4.11 -7.34 -2.06
C PHE A 7 4.58 -6.63 -0.78
N CYS A 8 5.89 -6.38 -0.63
CA CYS A 8 6.47 -5.78 0.58
C CYS A 8 6.93 -4.35 0.34
N ILE A 9 6.66 -3.46 1.29
CA ILE A 9 7.02 -2.04 1.28
C ILE A 9 7.79 -1.73 2.57
N ASN A 10 8.99 -1.20 2.41
CA ASN A 10 9.75 -0.66 3.55
C ASN A 10 9.14 0.69 3.97
N VAL A 11 8.90 0.86 5.28
CA VAL A 11 8.31 2.06 5.88
C VAL A 11 9.17 2.56 7.03
N SER A 12 9.19 3.87 7.26
CA SER A 12 9.95 4.47 8.36
C SER A 12 9.25 4.35 9.71
N ASP A 13 7.91 4.27 9.70
CA ASP A 13 7.07 4.12 10.88
C ASP A 13 5.95 3.11 10.57
N LEU A 14 6.03 1.94 11.20
CA LEU A 14 5.10 0.84 10.97
C LEU A 14 3.70 1.18 11.49
N GLU A 15 3.57 1.75 12.68
CA GLU A 15 2.26 2.02 13.29
C GLU A 15 1.49 3.11 12.54
N GLN A 16 2.19 4.18 12.15
CA GLN A 16 1.61 5.20 11.31
C GLN A 16 1.15 4.62 9.96
N SER A 17 1.97 3.75 9.37
CA SER A 17 1.63 3.11 8.09
C SER A 17 0.44 2.16 8.25
N VAL A 18 0.44 1.28 9.26
CA VAL A 18 -0.70 0.39 9.54
C VAL A 18 -1.98 1.19 9.75
N THR A 19 -1.92 2.30 10.49
CA THR A 19 -3.06 3.21 10.68
C THR A 19 -3.58 3.74 9.35
N PHE A 20 -2.69 4.18 8.46
CA PHE A 20 -3.08 4.60 7.11
C PHE A 20 -3.77 3.47 6.34
N TYR A 21 -3.12 2.31 6.18
CA TYR A 21 -3.68 1.22 5.35
C TYR A 21 -5.00 0.65 5.92
N THR A 22 -5.17 0.66 7.24
CA THR A 22 -6.40 0.14 7.87
C THR A 22 -7.52 1.18 7.90
N GLN A 23 -7.25 2.41 8.33
CA GLN A 23 -8.30 3.43 8.54
C GLN A 23 -8.63 4.22 7.27
N VAL A 24 -7.66 4.36 6.36
CA VAL A 24 -7.82 5.12 5.12
C VAL A 24 -8.25 4.22 3.97
N LEU A 25 -7.53 3.11 3.79
CA LEU A 25 -7.77 2.18 2.69
C LEU A 25 -8.71 1.02 3.05
N GLY A 26 -8.96 0.79 4.34
CA GLY A 26 -9.88 -0.26 4.80
C GLY A 26 -9.29 -1.67 4.82
N LEU A 27 -7.96 -1.82 4.68
CA LEU A 27 -7.32 -3.12 4.78
C LEU A 27 -7.37 -3.66 6.22
N LYS A 28 -7.20 -4.97 6.38
CA LYS A 28 -7.17 -5.63 7.68
C LYS A 28 -5.78 -6.16 7.96
N VAL A 29 -5.31 -5.99 9.20
CA VAL A 29 -4.08 -6.64 9.67
C VAL A 29 -4.37 -8.13 9.78
N GLU A 30 -3.65 -8.95 9.02
CA GLU A 30 -3.73 -10.40 9.07
C GLU A 30 -2.73 -10.97 10.08
N HIS A 31 -1.49 -10.47 10.07
CA HIS A 31 -0.46 -10.88 11.01
C HIS A 31 0.59 -9.79 11.25
N ARG A 32 1.29 -9.90 12.37
CA ARG A 32 2.43 -9.05 12.75
C ARG A 32 3.62 -9.91 13.08
N ILE A 33 4.81 -9.43 12.73
CA ILE A 33 6.08 -10.12 12.90
C ILE A 33 7.03 -9.18 13.62
N GLU A 34 7.68 -9.67 14.66
CA GLU A 34 8.71 -8.95 15.40
C GLU A 34 9.98 -9.80 15.42
N LEU A 35 11.05 -9.24 14.87
CA LEU A 35 12.38 -9.83 14.82
C LEU A 35 13.41 -8.82 15.35
N PRO A 36 14.59 -9.27 15.80
CA PRO A 36 15.67 -8.35 16.13
C PRO A 36 16.00 -7.44 14.94
N GLY A 37 15.87 -6.11 15.12
CA GLY A 37 16.16 -5.11 14.10
C GLY A 37 15.06 -4.87 13.06
N LEU A 38 13.93 -5.58 13.12
CA LEU A 38 12.86 -5.51 12.10
C LEU A 38 11.49 -5.76 12.71
N THR A 39 10.51 -4.92 12.37
CA THR A 39 9.10 -5.17 12.68
C THR A 39 8.27 -5.09 11.40
N GLU A 40 7.27 -5.96 11.28
CA GLU A 40 6.44 -6.06 10.08
C GLU A 40 4.97 -6.25 10.41
N ALA A 41 4.12 -5.78 9.50
CA ALA A 41 2.68 -6.04 9.52
C ALA A 41 2.23 -6.43 8.12
N VAL A 42 1.46 -7.51 8.03
CA VAL A 42 0.86 -7.95 6.78
C VAL A 42 -0.63 -7.65 6.78
N LEU A 43 -1.05 -7.00 5.71
CA LEU A 43 -2.36 -6.46 5.49
C LEU A 43 -3.00 -7.18 4.31
N VAL A 44 -4.31 -7.39 4.39
CA VAL A 44 -5.08 -8.07 3.36
C VAL A 44 -6.35 -7.28 3.04
N GLY A 45 -6.73 -7.31 1.76
CA GLY A 45 -8.03 -6.81 1.30
C GLY A 45 -9.15 -7.81 1.62
N ASP A 46 -10.41 -7.40 1.41
CA ASP A 46 -11.57 -8.24 1.75
C ASP A 46 -11.66 -9.55 0.93
N ASP A 47 -11.06 -9.60 -0.26
CA ASP A 47 -11.04 -10.78 -1.12
C ASP A 47 -10.00 -11.84 -0.72
N GLY A 48 -9.06 -11.50 0.16
CA GLY A 48 -7.97 -12.39 0.58
C GLY A 48 -6.95 -12.73 -0.51
N ALA A 49 -7.05 -12.13 -1.70
CA ALA A 49 -6.34 -12.59 -2.89
C ALA A 49 -4.86 -12.18 -2.89
N ALA A 50 -4.55 -10.99 -2.37
CA ALA A 50 -3.19 -10.45 -2.29
C ALA A 50 -2.95 -9.76 -0.94
N ARG A 51 -1.68 -9.74 -0.54
CA ARG A 51 -1.21 -9.13 0.72
C ARG A 51 -0.27 -7.96 0.46
N ILE A 52 -0.34 -6.94 1.31
CA ILE A 52 0.67 -5.91 1.44
C ILE A 52 1.41 -6.16 2.75
N GLN A 53 2.71 -6.40 2.68
CA GLN A 53 3.60 -6.43 3.85
C GLN A 53 4.23 -5.06 4.02
N LEU A 54 4.16 -4.52 5.23
CA LEU A 54 4.87 -3.33 5.65
C LEU A 54 6.01 -3.77 6.55
N ALA A 55 7.21 -3.28 6.30
CA ALA A 55 8.40 -3.64 7.06
C ALA A 55 9.12 -2.37 7.52
N GLN A 56 9.50 -2.28 8.79
CA GLN A 56 10.31 -1.20 9.34
C GLN A 56 11.60 -1.77 9.90
N GLN A 57 12.73 -1.33 9.34
CA GLN A 57 14.06 -1.62 9.87
C GLN A 57 14.33 -0.69 11.07
N LEU A 58 14.53 -1.27 12.25
CA LEU A 58 14.64 -0.53 13.52
C LEU A 58 15.99 0.17 13.71
N GLU A 59 17.01 -0.24 12.95
CA GLU A 59 18.36 0.32 13.01
C GLU A 59 18.64 1.31 11.86
N GLN A 60 17.64 1.61 11.03
CA GLN A 60 17.76 2.51 9.89
C GLN A 60 16.95 3.79 10.11
N ASP A 61 17.63 4.86 10.51
CA ASP A 61 17.01 6.18 10.70
C ASP A 61 17.09 7.08 9.45
N ALA A 62 17.84 6.65 8.43
CA ALA A 62 17.97 7.41 7.19
C ALA A 62 16.66 7.35 6.36
N PRO A 63 16.31 8.43 5.63
CA PRO A 63 15.18 8.42 4.70
C PRO A 63 15.24 7.24 3.73
N ILE A 64 14.07 6.67 3.41
CA ILE A 64 13.98 5.56 2.46
C ILE A 64 14.18 6.10 1.04
N GLU A 65 15.29 5.71 0.41
CA GLU A 65 15.61 6.05 -0.98
C GLU A 65 14.88 5.12 -1.94
N HIS A 66 13.73 5.57 -2.46
CA HIS A 66 12.91 4.77 -3.39
C HIS A 66 13.45 4.73 -4.83
N SER A 67 14.33 5.66 -5.20
CA SER A 67 14.90 5.78 -6.56
C SER A 67 13.84 5.60 -7.66
N ASN A 68 14.20 4.97 -8.78
CA ASN A 68 13.32 4.68 -9.92
C ASN A 68 12.89 3.20 -9.98
N GLY A 69 13.15 2.43 -8.92
CA GLY A 69 12.93 0.98 -8.89
C GLY A 69 11.47 0.57 -8.76
N PHE A 70 10.62 1.46 -8.24
CA PHE A 70 9.20 1.21 -8.05
C PHE A 70 8.36 2.39 -8.54
N TRP A 71 7.52 2.15 -9.55
CA TRP A 71 6.73 3.21 -10.18
C TRP A 71 5.32 3.31 -9.59
N LYS A 72 4.52 2.23 -9.65
CA LYS A 72 3.07 2.27 -9.32
C LYS A 72 2.62 0.94 -8.70
N LEU A 73 1.81 1.07 -7.65
CA LEU A 73 0.90 0.04 -7.18
C LEU A 73 -0.51 0.44 -7.60
N TYR A 74 -1.26 -0.49 -8.20
CA TYR A 74 -2.67 -0.28 -8.48
C TYR A 74 -3.50 -1.07 -7.46
N LEU A 75 -4.47 -0.38 -6.85
CA LEU A 75 -5.45 -0.98 -5.97
C LEU A 75 -6.83 -0.79 -6.61
N ASN A 76 -7.59 -1.87 -6.69
CA ASN A 76 -8.96 -1.81 -7.18
C ASN A 76 -9.90 -1.44 -6.04
N THR A 77 -10.89 -0.62 -6.35
CA THR A 77 -11.98 -0.30 -5.43
C THR A 77 -13.26 -0.16 -6.23
N ASP A 78 -14.38 -0.55 -5.62
CA ASP A 78 -15.70 -0.46 -6.26
C ASP A 78 -16.15 1.00 -6.46
N ASP A 79 -15.58 1.93 -5.71
CA ASP A 79 -15.88 3.36 -5.81
C ASP A 79 -14.62 4.22 -5.61
N SER A 80 -14.11 4.71 -6.74
CA SER A 80 -12.96 5.63 -6.83
C SER A 80 -13.34 7.11 -6.74
N ASP A 81 -14.63 7.43 -6.88
CA ASP A 81 -15.12 8.82 -6.98
C ASP A 81 -15.66 9.33 -5.65
N THR A 82 -16.07 8.44 -4.74
CA THR A 82 -16.51 8.82 -3.40
C THR A 82 -15.35 9.43 -2.60
N PRO A 83 -15.46 10.71 -2.20
CA PRO A 83 -14.43 11.38 -1.43
C PRO A 83 -14.34 10.74 -0.04
N ARG A 84 -13.24 10.04 0.23
CA ARG A 84 -12.91 9.55 1.57
C ARG A 84 -12.10 10.62 2.29
N PRO A 85 -12.64 11.30 3.33
CA PRO A 85 -11.89 12.32 4.07
C PRO A 85 -10.58 11.80 4.62
N SER A 86 -10.55 10.50 4.95
CA SER A 86 -9.38 9.75 5.39
C SER A 86 -8.27 9.67 4.33
N LEU A 87 -8.56 9.76 3.03
CA LEU A 87 -7.52 9.75 1.98
C LEU A 87 -6.65 11.02 1.94
N ARG A 88 -6.91 11.99 2.83
CA ARG A 88 -6.04 13.16 3.07
C ARG A 88 -4.91 12.88 4.07
N PHE A 89 -4.92 11.73 4.74
CA PHE A 89 -3.80 11.27 5.57
C PHE A 89 -2.68 10.78 4.63
N GLY A 90 -1.74 11.66 4.26
CA GLY A 90 -0.64 11.34 3.33
C GLY A 90 -0.39 12.43 2.30
N ARG A 91 0.72 12.35 1.55
CA ARG A 91 1.05 13.31 0.49
C ARG A 91 -0.12 13.36 -0.49
N GLY A 92 -0.67 14.56 -0.71
CA GLY A 92 -1.98 14.77 -1.33
C GLY A 92 -2.18 14.12 -2.71
N PHE A 93 -3.44 14.02 -3.14
CA PHE A 93 -3.84 13.46 -4.42
C PHE A 93 -3.05 14.06 -5.59
N LEU A 94 -2.26 13.23 -6.28
CA LEU A 94 -1.55 13.61 -7.51
C LEU A 94 -2.51 13.81 -8.69
N ASN A 95 -3.58 13.02 -8.76
CA ASN A 95 -4.60 13.14 -9.78
C ASN A 95 -5.95 12.69 -9.18
N ARG A 96 -7.03 13.42 -9.48
CA ARG A 96 -8.38 12.88 -9.22
C ARG A 96 -8.71 11.83 -10.26
N SER A 97 -9.64 10.94 -9.92
CA SER A 97 -10.26 10.01 -10.87
C SER A 97 -10.57 10.77 -12.16
N LYS A 98 -9.96 10.31 -13.24
CA LYS A 98 -10.27 10.71 -14.60
C LYS A 98 -10.72 9.43 -15.26
N ASN A 99 -11.88 9.47 -15.92
CA ASN A 99 -12.19 8.48 -16.93
C ASN A 99 -11.09 8.58 -17.99
N LEU A 100 -10.09 7.71 -17.87
CA LEU A 100 -9.09 7.55 -18.91
C LEU A 100 -9.87 7.06 -20.13
N PRO A 101 -9.76 7.73 -21.29
CA PRO A 101 -10.34 7.18 -22.51
C PRO A 101 -9.82 5.75 -22.64
N ALA A 102 -10.71 4.81 -22.93
CA ALA A 102 -10.35 3.42 -23.14
C ALA A 102 -9.11 3.39 -24.03
N SER A 103 -7.97 2.98 -23.48
CA SER A 103 -6.75 2.84 -24.26
C SER A 103 -7.12 1.97 -25.44
N THR A 104 -7.04 2.53 -26.65
CA THR A 104 -7.10 1.74 -27.88
C THR A 104 -6.17 0.57 -27.66
N ARG A 105 -6.71 -0.66 -27.75
CA ARG A 105 -5.92 -1.88 -27.64
C ARG A 105 -4.72 -1.70 -28.57
N LEU A 106 -3.52 -1.68 -27.99
CA LEU A 106 -2.32 -1.84 -28.81
C LEU A 106 -2.43 -3.21 -29.50
N PRO A 107 -2.07 -3.29 -30.80
CA PRO A 107 -2.23 -4.48 -31.62
C PRO A 107 -1.49 -5.69 -31.06
#